data_AF-A0A5C7SMK6-F1
#
_entry.id   AF-A0A5C7SMK6-F1
#
_cell.length_a   1.000
_cell.length_b   1.000
_cell.length_c   1.000
_cell.angle_alpha   90.00
_cell.angle_beta   90.00
_cell.angle_gamma   90.00
#
_symmetry.space_group_name_H-M   'P 1'
#
loop_
_entity.id
_entity.type
_entity.pdbx_description
1 polymer ?
#
loop_
_entity_poly.entity_id
_entity_poly.type
_entity_poly.pdbx_seq_one_letter_code
_entity_poly.pdbx_strand_id
1 'polypeptide(L)'
;MSWSKRLYQPVVTPEGKKLVTLSDARAYALALPKARQMAPEVQAGVEALLMVAEGKGPMLLAQSGVAHIVHGPVKPLNRGKQDRPWLKRRKG
;
A
#
# COMPACT_ATOMS: atom_id res chain seq x y z
N MET A 1 9.74 9.74 14.98
CA MET A 1 9.29 8.40 15.46
C MET A 1 10.45 7.40 15.24
N SER A 2 10.31 6.13 15.64
CA SER A 2 11.38 5.10 15.57
C SER A 2 11.10 4.07 14.47
N TRP A 3 12.14 3.70 13.72
CA TRP A 3 12.12 2.63 12.71
C TRP A 3 11.74 1.25 13.27
N SER A 4 11.87 1.05 14.57
CA SER A 4 11.52 -0.19 15.26
C SER A 4 10.01 -0.34 15.53
N LYS A 5 9.20 0.69 15.23
CA LYS A 5 7.75 0.59 15.44
C LYS A 5 7.14 -0.50 14.56
N ARG A 6 6.20 -1.23 15.16
CA ARG A 6 5.40 -2.26 14.48
C ARG A 6 4.29 -1.63 13.65
N LEU A 7 4.05 -2.22 12.50
CA LEU A 7 2.83 -2.05 11.73
C LEU A 7 1.64 -2.58 12.56
N TYR A 8 0.43 -2.10 12.27
CA TYR A 8 -0.77 -2.62 12.94
C TYR A 8 -1.00 -4.08 12.60
N GLN A 9 -0.71 -4.45 11.35
CA GLN A 9 -0.75 -5.83 10.88
C GLN A 9 0.51 -6.12 10.06
N PRO A 10 1.15 -7.28 10.27
CA PRO A 10 2.23 -7.71 9.40
C PRO A 10 1.77 -7.79 7.95
N VAL A 11 2.57 -7.24 7.02
CA VAL A 11 2.32 -7.38 5.58
C VAL A 11 3.14 -8.55 5.05
N VAL A 12 2.50 -9.48 4.34
CA VAL A 12 3.16 -10.68 3.83
C VAL A 12 3.63 -10.41 2.40
N THR A 13 4.92 -10.61 2.13
CA THR A 13 5.48 -10.48 0.77
C THR A 13 5.05 -11.64 -0.13
N PRO A 14 5.14 -11.50 -1.47
CA PRO A 14 4.87 -12.61 -2.39
C PRO A 14 5.68 -13.88 -2.08
N GLU A 15 6.85 -13.73 -1.48
CA GLU A 15 7.75 -14.81 -1.06
C GLU A 15 7.42 -15.37 0.34
N GLY A 16 6.34 -14.89 0.98
CA GLY A 16 5.87 -15.37 2.29
C GLY A 16 6.54 -14.71 3.49
N LYS A 17 7.49 -13.78 3.30
CA LYS A 17 8.15 -13.07 4.40
C LYS A 17 7.17 -12.09 5.05
N LYS A 18 7.12 -12.04 6.38
CA LYS A 18 6.31 -11.07 7.13
C LYS A 18 7.13 -9.81 7.40
N LEU A 19 6.63 -8.66 6.95
CA LEU A 19 7.14 -7.34 7.31
C LEU A 19 6.36 -6.87 8.54
N VAL A 20 7.03 -6.81 9.69
CA VAL A 20 6.38 -6.53 10.99
C VAL A 20 6.61 -5.08 11.40
N THR A 21 7.74 -4.50 11.04
CA THR A 21 8.18 -3.16 11.45
C THR A 21 8.39 -2.23 10.26
N LEU A 22 8.48 -0.92 10.54
CA LEU A 22 8.87 0.07 9.54
C LEU A 22 10.27 -0.23 8.97
N SER A 23 11.17 -0.77 9.80
CA SER A 23 12.50 -1.21 9.36
C SER A 23 12.45 -2.40 8.39
N ASP A 24 11.57 -3.38 8.62
CA ASP A 24 11.39 -4.51 7.69
C ASP A 24 10.89 -4.01 6.33
N ALA A 25 9.93 -3.09 6.36
CA ALA A 25 9.39 -2.48 5.15
C ALA A 25 10.43 -1.63 4.41
N ARG A 26 11.25 -0.84 5.12
CA ARG A 26 12.38 -0.10 4.53
C ARG A 26 13.35 -1.04 3.84
N ALA A 27 13.76 -2.11 4.54
CA ALA A 27 14.69 -3.09 3.99
C ALA A 27 14.11 -3.79 2.75
N TYR A 28 12.82 -4.14 2.77
CA TYR A 28 12.14 -4.70 1.61
C TYR A 28 12.12 -3.73 0.42
N ALA A 29 11.75 -2.47 0.64
CA ALA A 29 11.69 -1.45 -0.42
C ALA A 29 13.06 -1.24 -1.10
N LEU A 30 14.14 -1.18 -0.31
CA LEU A 30 15.51 -1.01 -0.82
C LEU A 30 16.02 -2.23 -1.59
N ALA A 31 15.51 -3.43 -1.28
CA ALA A 31 15.87 -4.66 -1.96
C ALA A 31 15.15 -4.85 -3.31
N LEU A 32 14.15 -4.01 -3.64
CA LEU A 32 13.44 -4.10 -4.90
C LEU A 32 14.33 -3.72 -6.10
N PRO A 33 14.10 -4.31 -7.30
CA PRO A 33 14.75 -3.84 -8.52
C PRO A 33 14.48 -2.36 -8.79
N LYS A 34 15.45 -1.65 -9.40
CA LYS A 34 15.38 -0.20 -9.61
C LYS A 34 14.12 0.25 -10.36
N ALA A 35 13.70 -0.52 -11.37
CA ALA A 35 12.48 -0.25 -12.12
C ALA A 35 11.23 -0.25 -11.22
N ARG A 36 11.16 -1.17 -10.25
CA ARG A 36 10.07 -1.25 -9.29
C ARG A 36 10.18 -0.15 -8.23
N GLN A 37 11.39 0.19 -7.78
CA GLN A 37 11.60 1.32 -6.87
C GLN A 37 11.07 2.64 -7.46
N MET A 38 11.18 2.82 -8.78
CA MET A 38 10.71 4.02 -9.48
C MET A 38 9.22 4.00 -9.82
N ALA A 39 8.50 2.91 -9.54
CA ALA A 39 7.06 2.86 -9.75
C ALA A 39 6.35 3.86 -8.81
N PRO A 40 5.35 4.62 -9.29
CA PRO A 40 4.66 5.64 -8.49
C PRO A 40 4.08 5.10 -7.18
N GLU A 41 3.56 3.88 -7.18
CA GLU A 41 2.98 3.23 -5.99
C GLU A 41 4.03 2.92 -4.93
N VAL A 42 5.24 2.56 -5.37
CA VAL A 42 6.37 2.30 -4.48
C VAL A 42 6.92 3.61 -3.93
N GLN A 43 7.04 4.66 -4.75
CA GLN A 43 7.44 5.99 -4.29
C GLN A 43 6.47 6.55 -3.25
N ALA A 44 5.17 6.52 -3.54
CA ALA A 44 4.13 6.95 -2.60
C ALA A 44 4.15 6.12 -1.30
N GLY A 45 4.39 4.82 -1.40
CA GLY A 45 4.52 3.96 -0.24
C GLY A 45 5.77 4.25 0.60
N VAL A 46 6.90 4.58 -0.03
CA VAL A 46 8.14 4.99 0.65
C VAL A 46 7.97 6.34 1.33
N GLU A 47 7.29 7.29 0.69
CA GLU A 47 6.96 8.59 1.29
C GLU A 47 6.08 8.42 2.54
N ALA A 48 5.04 7.58 2.45
CA ALA A 48 4.19 7.21 3.58
C ALA A 48 4.99 6.59 4.74
N LEU A 49 5.96 5.71 4.43
CA LEU A 49 6.85 5.12 5.41
C LEU A 49 7.72 6.18 6.11
N LEU A 50 8.30 7.10 5.34
CA LEU A 50 9.14 8.19 5.85
C LEU A 50 8.34 9.16 6.73
N MET A 51 7.15 9.57 6.31
CA MET A 51 6.27 10.43 7.10
C MET A 51 6.01 9.84 8.48
N VAL A 52 5.66 8.56 8.56
CA VAL A 52 5.41 7.89 9.85
C VAL A 52 6.72 7.69 10.62
N ALA A 53 7.83 7.33 9.98
CA ALA A 53 9.13 7.21 10.66
C ALA A 53 9.59 8.53 11.29
N GLU A 54 9.33 9.66 10.64
CA GLU A 54 9.62 11.00 11.16
C GLU A 54 8.60 11.45 12.21
N GLY A 55 7.44 10.80 12.29
CA GLY A 55 6.37 11.12 13.22
C GLY A 55 5.36 12.15 12.70
N LYS A 56 5.34 12.35 11.39
CA LYS A 56 4.49 13.29 10.65
C LYS A 56 3.20 12.64 10.13
N GLY A 57 2.72 11.56 10.74
CA GLY A 57 1.49 10.91 10.30
C GLY A 57 1.06 9.69 11.13
N PRO A 58 -0.19 9.23 10.94
CA PRO A 58 -0.70 8.05 11.61
C PRO A 58 -0.07 6.77 11.06
N MET A 59 0.09 5.73 11.90
CA MET A 59 0.64 4.43 11.48
C MET A 59 -0.14 3.78 10.32
N LEU A 60 -1.44 4.09 10.19
CA LEU A 60 -2.27 3.59 9.09
C LEU A 60 -1.75 4.04 7.71
N LEU A 61 -1.13 5.22 7.64
CA LEU A 61 -0.52 5.73 6.40
C LEU A 61 0.63 4.83 5.96
N ALA A 62 1.55 4.50 6.88
CA ALA A 62 2.62 3.54 6.60
C ALA A 62 2.05 2.14 6.30
N GLN A 63 1.03 1.68 7.02
CA GLN A 63 0.38 0.38 6.74
C GLN A 63 -0.08 0.29 5.27
N SER A 64 -0.77 1.31 4.78
CA SER A 64 -1.22 1.38 3.38
C SER A 64 -0.03 1.48 2.42
N GLY A 65 0.96 2.31 2.75
CA GLY A 65 2.17 2.46 1.94
C GLY A 65 2.95 1.15 1.78
N VAL A 66 3.12 0.38 2.86
CA VAL A 66 3.77 -0.94 2.82
C VAL A 66 2.96 -1.92 1.97
N ALA A 67 1.63 -1.92 2.06
CA ALA A 67 0.80 -2.75 1.20
C ALA A 67 0.99 -2.41 -0.29
N HIS A 68 1.10 -1.13 -0.65
CA HIS A 68 1.39 -0.70 -2.03
C HIS A 68 2.79 -1.09 -2.50
N ILE A 69 3.81 -0.94 -1.64
CA ILE A 69 5.18 -1.39 -1.95
C ILE A 69 5.19 -2.90 -2.25
N VAL A 70 4.46 -3.69 -1.46
CA VAL A 70 4.50 -5.15 -1.53
C VAL A 70 3.64 -5.69 -2.67
N HIS A 71 2.40 -5.24 -2.80
CA HIS A 71 1.41 -5.82 -3.72
C HIS A 71 1.27 -5.03 -5.03
N GLY A 72 1.81 -3.81 -5.10
CA GLY A 72 1.66 -2.93 -6.26
C GLY A 72 0.26 -2.30 -6.35
N PRO A 73 -0.13 -1.83 -7.54
CA PRO A 73 -1.44 -1.19 -7.73
C PRO A 73 -2.57 -2.17 -7.43
N VAL A 74 -3.58 -1.68 -6.71
CA VAL A 74 -4.82 -2.44 -6.47
C VAL A 74 -5.48 -2.65 -7.83
N LYS A 75 -5.65 -3.91 -8.24
CA LYS A 75 -6.47 -4.22 -9.41
C LYS A 75 -7.85 -3.62 -9.17
N PRO A 76 -8.40 -2.83 -10.12
CA PRO A 76 -9.76 -2.36 -10.01
C PRO A 76 -10.65 -3.56 -9.71
N LEU A 77 -11.49 -3.45 -8.67
CA LEU A 77 -12.54 -4.43 -8.47
C LEU A 77 -13.29 -4.53 -9.80
N ASN A 78 -13.26 -5.70 -10.43
CA ASN A 78 -14.03 -5.95 -11.63
C ASN A 78 -15.51 -5.94 -11.22
N ARG A 79 -16.07 -4.76 -10.99
CA ARG A 79 -17.50 -4.53 -10.97
C ARG A 79 -17.93 -4.72 -12.42
N GLY A 80 -18.15 -5.98 -12.82
CA GLY A 80 -18.86 -6.30 -14.04
C GLY A 80 -20.08 -5.39 -14.15
N LYS A 81 -20.46 -5.01 -15.38
CA LYS A 81 -21.50 -3.98 -15.64
C LYS A 81 -22.59 -4.10 -14.59
N GLN A 82 -22.64 -3.14 -13.68
CA GLN A 82 -23.65 -3.15 -12.63
C GLN A 82 -24.97 -3.01 -13.38
N ASP A 83 -25.73 -4.10 -13.48
CA ASP A 83 -27.10 -4.00 -13.96
C ASP A 83 -27.80 -3.13 -12.92
N ARG A 84 -28.16 -1.91 -13.34
CA ARG A 84 -28.89 -0.95 -12.51
C ARG A 84 -30.25 -0.72 -13.16
N PRO A 85 -31.19 -1.69 -13.06
CA PRO A 85 -32.53 -1.56 -13.65
C PRO A 85 -33.25 -0.29 -13.18
N TRP A 86 -33.00 0.13 -11.93
CA TRP A 86 -33.58 1.33 -11.31
C TRP A 86 -33.00 2.66 -11.81
N LEU A 87 -31.93 2.66 -12.62
CA LEU A 87 -31.42 3.88 -13.28
C LEU A 87 -32.08 4.16 -14.64
N LYS A 88 -33.00 3.31 -15.11
CA LYS A 88 -33.80 3.59 -16.30
C LYS A 88 -34.80 4.71 -15.97
N ARG A 89 -34.44 5.93 -16.33
CA ARG A 89 -35.35 7.09 -16.27
C ARG A 89 -36.58 6.79 -17.13
N ARG A 90 -37.78 6.76 -16.54
CA ARG A 90 -39.05 6.73 -17.28
C ARG A 90 -39.12 8.04 -18.08
N LYS A 91 -38.94 7.96 -19.40
CA LYS A 91 -39.36 9.06 -20.29
C LYS A 91 -40.89 9.06 -20.25
N GLY A 92 -41.44 10.12 -19.66
CA GLY A 92 -42.84 10.50 -19.88
C GLY A 92 -43.02 11.10 -21.27
#